data_AF-A0A1Y2EE44-F1
#
_entry.id   AF-A0A1Y2EE44-F1
#
_cell.length_a   1.000
_cell.length_b   1.000
_cell.length_c   1.000
_cell.angle_alpha   90.00
_cell.angle_beta   90.00
_cell.angle_gamma   90.00
#
_symmetry.space_group_name_H-M   'P 1'
#
loop_
_entity.id
_entity.type
_entity.pdbx_description
1 polymer ?
#
loop_
_entity_poly.entity_id
_entity_poly.type
_entity_poly.pdbx_seq_one_letter_code
_entity_poly.pdbx_strand_id
1 'polypeptide(L)'
;MDVSSRPVWTWWRAGQEPDTPPIMKQAQTFSSIHPYYPLGVTIPDYASNSLPVLVLIAGLGSMLGGVLLGTSTLALRFHPKLTKSSLAVFCWFVLCGSLHVFFEGYFVLNHTSVASSQHLFAQLWKEYALSDSRYLTSDPFMLSVESITVFVWGPLCFACAVCIVTDSYLRHPLQIIMCIGHLYGVALYYATSLIETHFSGRSHSRPEFLYFWVYYVGLNLPWAIIPTILLGGSIRTIARKLKILNTIKVGLQGFQARQGPEVVKESRKAR
;
A
#
# COMPACT_ATOMS: atom_id res chain seq x y z
N MET A 1 2.44 37.16 -11.67
CA MET A 1 3.24 36.19 -12.44
C MET A 1 2.45 34.90 -12.48
N ASP A 2 2.22 34.38 -13.68
CA ASP A 2 1.38 33.22 -13.98
C ASP A 2 1.97 31.94 -13.38
N VAL A 3 1.20 31.28 -12.51
CA VAL A 3 1.60 30.07 -11.75
C VAL A 3 1.48 28.81 -12.62
N SER A 4 0.82 28.89 -13.78
CA SER A 4 0.46 27.72 -14.61
C SER A 4 1.61 27.09 -15.41
N SER A 5 2.80 27.70 -15.42
CA SER A 5 3.91 27.32 -16.33
C SER A 5 5.10 26.64 -15.66
N ARG A 6 5.04 26.33 -14.36
CA ARG A 6 6.18 25.72 -13.65
C ARG A 6 6.19 24.19 -13.79
N PRO A 7 7.31 23.57 -14.22
CA PRO A 7 7.43 22.12 -14.26
C PRO A 7 7.27 21.50 -12.87
N VAL A 8 6.62 20.33 -12.80
CA VAL A 8 6.31 19.58 -11.57
C VAL A 8 7.52 19.36 -10.65
N TRP A 9 8.73 19.29 -11.21
CA TRP A 9 9.97 19.09 -10.43
C TRP A 9 10.58 20.38 -9.85
N THR A 10 10.06 21.57 -10.17
CA THR A 10 10.63 22.85 -9.68
C THR A 10 10.11 23.30 -8.31
N TRP A 11 9.21 22.53 -7.70
CA TRP A 11 8.51 22.88 -6.47
C TRP A 11 9.39 22.95 -5.21
N TRP A 12 10.55 22.28 -5.18
CA TRP A 12 11.44 22.34 -4.01
C TRP A 12 12.05 23.74 -3.78
N ARG A 13 12.11 24.58 -4.82
CA ARG A 13 12.67 25.94 -4.73
C ARG A 13 11.65 26.98 -4.25
N ALA A 14 10.36 26.66 -4.22
CA ALA A 14 9.33 27.62 -3.83
C ALA A 14 9.27 27.92 -2.32
N GLY A 15 10.02 27.17 -1.50
CA GLY A 15 10.18 27.42 -0.05
C GLY A 15 11.40 28.26 0.31
N GLN A 16 12.16 28.78 -0.66
CA GLN A 16 13.23 29.75 -0.42
C GLN A 16 12.70 31.14 -0.75
N GLU A 17 12.44 31.96 0.26
CA GLU A 17 12.06 33.37 0.09
C GLU A 17 13.15 34.13 -0.70
N PRO A 18 12.78 35.09 -1.56
CA PRO A 18 13.75 35.95 -2.23
C PRO A 18 14.43 36.89 -1.23
N ASP A 19 15.76 37.05 -1.37
CA ASP A 19 16.62 37.94 -0.59
C ASP A 19 16.01 39.34 -0.44
N THR A 20 15.30 39.56 0.66
CA THR A 20 14.84 40.88 1.11
C THR A 20 15.56 41.19 2.42
N PRO A 21 16.12 42.41 2.58
CA PRO A 21 16.87 42.76 3.77
C PRO A 21 15.95 42.71 5.02
N PRO A 22 16.47 42.27 6.17
CA PRO A 22 15.63 41.90 7.30
C PRO A 22 15.03 43.15 7.95
N ILE A 23 13.73 43.37 7.75
CA ILE A 23 12.93 44.11 8.71
C ILE A 23 12.86 43.22 9.94
N MET A 24 13.46 43.64 11.05
CA MET A 24 13.29 43.01 12.37
C MET A 24 11.82 43.12 12.80
N LYS A 25 10.96 42.27 12.23
CA LYS A 25 9.77 41.81 12.94
C LYS A 25 10.31 40.95 14.07
N GLN A 26 10.06 41.35 15.31
CA GLN A 26 10.14 40.43 16.44
C GLN A 26 9.30 39.22 16.07
N ALA A 27 9.96 38.15 15.63
CA ALA A 27 9.34 36.85 15.50
C ALA A 27 9.02 36.45 16.94
N GLN A 28 7.74 36.58 17.32
CA GLN A 28 7.23 35.86 18.46
C GLN A 28 7.55 34.39 18.20
N THR A 29 8.55 33.87 18.90
CA THR A 29 8.86 32.44 18.93
C THR A 29 7.75 31.76 19.71
N PHE A 30 6.60 31.56 19.06
CA PHE A 30 5.62 30.60 19.54
C PHE A 30 6.36 29.26 19.61
N SER A 31 6.70 28.82 20.81
CA SER A 31 7.22 27.47 21.03
C SER A 31 6.14 26.51 20.57
N SER A 32 6.35 25.86 19.43
CA SER A 32 5.40 24.89 18.91
C SER A 32 5.27 23.76 19.92
N ILE A 33 4.03 23.48 20.36
CA ILE A 33 3.72 22.46 21.38
C ILE A 33 4.09 21.05 20.87
N HIS A 34 4.18 20.88 19.54
CA HIS A 34 4.55 19.63 18.89
C HIS A 34 5.40 19.85 17.62
N PRO A 35 6.12 18.82 17.12
CA PRO A 35 7.00 18.95 15.94
C PRO A 35 6.29 18.79 14.58
N TYR A 36 4.98 18.52 14.55
CA TYR A 36 4.24 18.24 13.31
C TYR A 36 3.89 19.49 12.50
N TYR A 37 3.96 19.37 11.18
CA TYR A 37 3.62 20.42 10.23
C TYR A 37 2.17 20.28 9.74
N PRO A 38 1.45 21.37 9.43
CA PRO A 38 1.88 22.76 9.60
C PRO A 38 1.97 23.15 11.07
N LEU A 39 3.00 23.91 11.41
CA LEU A 39 3.25 24.37 12.79
C LEU A 39 2.11 25.26 13.28
N GLY A 40 1.79 25.17 14.57
CA GLY A 40 0.74 25.97 15.22
C GLY A 40 -0.69 25.43 15.07
N VAL A 41 -0.88 24.32 14.36
CA VAL A 41 -2.15 23.55 14.43
C VAL A 41 -2.29 22.95 15.84
N THR A 42 -3.53 22.80 16.32
CA THR A 42 -3.78 22.12 17.59
C THR A 42 -3.88 20.63 17.37
N ILE A 43 -3.06 19.86 18.10
CA ILE A 43 -3.21 18.42 18.24
C ILE A 43 -3.63 18.15 19.69
N PRO A 44 -4.90 17.75 19.93
CA PRO A 44 -5.42 17.54 21.28
C PRO A 44 -4.57 16.53 22.06
N ASP A 45 -4.33 16.85 23.33
CA ASP A 45 -3.66 15.98 24.32
C ASP A 45 -2.30 15.41 23.87
N TYR A 46 -1.58 16.11 22.98
CA TYR A 46 -0.31 15.64 22.45
C TYR A 46 0.70 15.30 23.56
N ALA A 47 1.22 14.08 23.50
CA ALA A 47 2.35 13.63 24.29
C ALA A 47 3.45 13.09 23.36
N SER A 48 4.69 13.51 23.56
CA SER A 48 5.84 12.98 22.82
C SER A 48 6.04 11.48 23.07
N ASN A 49 6.74 10.80 22.17
CA ASN A 49 7.09 9.39 22.34
C ASN A 49 8.01 9.22 23.56
N SER A 50 7.68 8.25 24.41
CA SER A 50 8.52 7.83 25.54
C SER A 50 9.59 6.82 25.14
N LEU A 51 9.36 6.06 24.06
CA LEU A 51 10.30 5.06 23.55
C LEU A 51 11.20 5.65 22.46
N PRO A 52 12.50 5.28 22.42
CA PRO A 52 13.37 5.61 21.30
C PRO A 52 12.89 4.98 19.99
N VAL A 53 13.10 5.68 18.86
CA VAL A 53 12.71 5.22 17.52
C VAL A 53 13.23 3.81 17.21
N LEU A 54 14.45 3.48 17.62
CA LEU A 54 15.02 2.15 17.41
C LEU A 54 14.20 1.04 18.10
N VAL A 55 13.67 1.32 19.30
CA VAL A 55 12.81 0.37 20.03
C VAL A 55 11.47 0.21 19.30
N LEU A 56 10.91 1.30 18.77
CA LEU A 56 9.67 1.26 17.98
C LEU A 56 9.84 0.39 16.73
N ILE A 57 10.89 0.64 15.95
CA ILE A 57 11.21 -0.11 14.72
C ILE A 57 11.52 -1.57 15.04
N ALA A 58 12.29 -1.85 16.10
CA ALA A 58 12.58 -3.21 16.53
C ALA A 58 11.32 -3.95 16.98
N GLY A 59 10.40 -3.27 17.69
CA GLY A 59 9.12 -3.84 18.09
C GLY A 59 8.26 -4.23 16.88
N LEU A 60 8.04 -3.29 15.95
CA LEU A 60 7.29 -3.56 14.72
C LEU A 60 7.95 -4.66 13.88
N GLY A 61 9.27 -4.57 13.68
CA GLY A 61 10.04 -5.56 12.92
C GLY A 61 9.97 -6.95 13.52
N SER A 62 10.00 -7.07 14.85
CA SER A 62 9.86 -8.35 15.56
C SER A 62 8.46 -8.95 15.39
N MET A 63 7.42 -8.13 15.50
CA MET A 63 6.03 -8.58 15.30
C MET A 63 5.80 -9.07 13.87
N LEU A 64 6.18 -8.27 12.87
CA LEU A 64 6.04 -8.63 11.46
C LEU A 64 6.92 -9.83 11.09
N GLY A 65 8.16 -9.86 11.58
CA GLY A 65 9.07 -10.99 11.40
C GLY A 65 8.51 -12.29 11.98
N GLY A 66 7.98 -12.25 13.21
CA GLY A 66 7.33 -13.38 13.85
C GLY A 66 6.13 -13.91 13.05
N VAL A 67 5.24 -13.01 12.61
CA VAL A 67 4.09 -13.37 11.75
C VAL A 67 4.57 -14.02 10.47
N LEU A 68 5.50 -13.38 9.74
CA LEU A 68 6.00 -13.90 8.47
C LEU A 68 6.70 -15.26 8.61
N LEU A 69 7.51 -15.44 9.65
CA LEU A 69 8.17 -16.73 9.92
C LEU A 69 7.15 -17.82 10.26
N GLY A 70 6.17 -17.52 11.11
CA GLY A 70 5.11 -18.45 11.49
C GLY A 70 4.25 -18.87 10.30
N THR A 71 3.76 -17.90 9.52
CA THR A 71 2.90 -18.17 8.36
C THR A 71 3.66 -18.84 7.23
N SER A 72 4.93 -18.50 7.00
CA SER A 72 5.76 -19.16 5.98
C SER A 72 6.04 -20.61 6.34
N THR A 73 6.34 -20.88 7.62
CA THR A 73 6.53 -22.25 8.11
C THR A 73 5.27 -23.08 7.90
N LEU A 74 4.11 -22.51 8.24
CA LEU A 74 2.81 -23.16 8.03
C LEU A 74 2.52 -23.39 6.55
N ALA A 75 2.75 -22.38 5.70
CA ALA A 75 2.55 -22.48 4.25
C ALA A 75 3.43 -23.58 3.62
N LEU A 76 4.70 -23.68 4.02
CA LEU A 76 5.61 -24.71 3.52
C LEU A 76 5.29 -26.10 4.06
N ARG A 77 4.67 -26.21 5.25
CA ARG A 77 4.13 -27.49 5.73
C ARG A 77 2.93 -27.95 4.93
N PHE A 78 2.01 -27.05 4.58
CA PHE A 78 0.83 -27.37 3.78
C PHE A 78 1.15 -27.58 2.29
N HIS A 79 2.09 -26.81 1.73
CA HIS A 79 2.50 -26.90 0.33
C HIS A 79 4.04 -26.96 0.22
N PRO A 80 4.68 -28.11 0.46
CA PRO A 80 6.15 -28.24 0.49
C PRO A 80 6.86 -27.90 -0.82
N LYS A 81 6.14 -27.95 -1.95
CA LYS A 81 6.65 -27.64 -3.30
C LYS A 81 6.48 -26.18 -3.71
N LEU A 82 6.06 -25.30 -2.78
CA LEU A 82 5.85 -23.88 -3.08
C LEU A 82 7.15 -23.24 -3.55
N THR A 83 7.10 -22.59 -4.73
CA THR A 83 8.29 -21.96 -5.30
C THR A 83 8.75 -20.77 -4.46
N LYS A 84 10.06 -20.47 -4.45
CA LYS A 84 10.61 -19.29 -3.74
C LYS A 84 9.92 -17.98 -4.13
N SER A 85 9.60 -17.82 -5.42
CA SER A 85 8.86 -16.66 -5.91
C SER A 85 7.43 -16.61 -5.35
N SER A 86 6.70 -17.74 -5.34
CA SER A 86 5.36 -17.76 -4.75
C SER A 86 5.40 -17.53 -3.24
N LEU A 87 6.41 -18.05 -2.54
CA LEU A 87 6.61 -17.76 -1.13
C LEU A 87 6.88 -16.27 -0.88
N ALA A 88 7.68 -15.61 -1.72
CA ALA A 88 7.90 -14.16 -1.60
C ALA A 88 6.61 -13.35 -1.79
N VAL A 89 5.78 -13.71 -2.78
CA VAL A 89 4.47 -13.06 -2.99
C VAL A 89 3.50 -13.35 -1.84
N PHE A 90 3.55 -14.57 -1.29
CA PHE A 90 2.80 -14.94 -0.09
C PHE A 90 3.20 -14.06 1.10
N CYS A 91 4.50 -13.93 1.38
CA CYS A 91 5.02 -13.07 2.44
C CYS A 91 4.63 -11.61 2.24
N TRP A 92 4.67 -11.10 1.00
CA TRP A 92 4.21 -9.76 0.68
C TRP A 92 2.75 -9.55 1.08
N PHE A 93 1.85 -10.46 0.70
CA PHE A 93 0.44 -10.34 1.05
C PHE A 93 0.16 -10.53 2.53
N VAL A 94 0.88 -11.42 3.23
CA VAL A 94 0.76 -11.54 4.69
C VAL A 94 1.25 -10.27 5.39
N LEU A 95 2.36 -9.70 4.94
CA LEU A 95 2.89 -8.43 5.46
C LEU A 95 1.87 -7.31 5.29
N CYS A 96 1.36 -7.10 4.07
CA CYS A 96 0.35 -6.07 3.80
C CYS A 96 -0.93 -6.31 4.63
N GLY A 97 -1.46 -7.54 4.62
CA GLY A 97 -2.65 -7.88 5.40
C GLY A 97 -2.48 -7.60 6.89
N SER A 98 -1.29 -7.87 7.44
CA SER A 98 -0.99 -7.61 8.85
C SER A 98 -0.87 -6.12 9.15
N LEU A 99 -0.22 -5.34 8.28
CA LEU A 99 -0.16 -3.89 8.42
C LEU A 99 -1.56 -3.27 8.34
N HIS A 100 -2.35 -3.66 7.34
CA HIS A 100 -3.71 -3.15 7.18
C HIS A 100 -4.59 -3.48 8.39
N VAL A 101 -4.67 -4.75 8.80
CA VAL A 101 -5.60 -5.13 9.87
C VAL A 101 -5.14 -4.65 11.25
N PHE A 102 -3.84 -4.73 11.56
CA PHE A 102 -3.36 -4.46 12.91
C PHE A 102 -2.82 -3.04 13.09
N PHE A 103 -2.02 -2.54 12.14
CA PHE A 103 -1.38 -1.24 12.28
C PHE A 103 -2.34 -0.10 11.91
N GLU A 104 -2.94 -0.17 10.71
CA GLU A 104 -3.96 0.78 10.26
C GLU A 104 -5.26 0.60 11.05
N GLY A 105 -5.63 -0.64 11.41
CA GLY A 105 -6.76 -0.90 12.29
C GLY A 105 -6.63 -0.25 13.67
N TYR A 106 -5.42 -0.22 14.23
CA TYR A 106 -5.18 0.53 15.47
C TYR A 106 -5.43 2.02 15.29
N PHE A 107 -4.97 2.62 14.20
CA PHE A 107 -5.23 4.03 13.89
C PHE A 107 -6.74 4.28 13.75
N VAL A 108 -7.45 3.50 12.94
CA VAL A 108 -8.90 3.68 12.72
C VAL A 108 -9.68 3.61 14.03
N LEU A 109 -9.33 2.69 14.93
CA LEU A 109 -10.03 2.54 16.23
C LEU A 109 -9.65 3.60 17.26
N ASN A 110 -8.45 4.20 17.15
CA ASN A 110 -7.89 5.06 18.19
C ASN A 110 -7.53 6.47 17.69
N HIS A 111 -7.96 6.88 16.49
CA HIS A 111 -7.47 8.09 15.80
C HIS A 111 -7.53 9.38 16.64
N THR A 112 -8.48 9.48 17.58
CA THR A 112 -8.61 10.62 18.50
C THR A 112 -7.63 10.61 19.67
N SER A 113 -7.02 9.46 19.98
CA SER A 113 -6.14 9.25 21.14
C SER A 113 -4.71 8.85 20.78
N VAL A 114 -4.40 8.72 19.48
CA VAL A 114 -3.04 8.40 19.01
C VAL A 114 -2.01 9.40 19.54
N ALA A 115 -2.35 10.70 19.55
CA ALA A 115 -1.45 11.76 19.97
C ALA A 115 -1.07 11.70 21.46
N SER A 116 -2.00 11.25 22.32
CA SER A 116 -1.79 11.18 23.78
C SER A 116 -1.25 9.82 24.24
N SER A 117 -1.54 8.76 23.50
CA SER A 117 -1.22 7.39 23.88
C SER A 117 0.28 7.08 23.84
N GLN A 118 0.71 6.25 24.79
CA GLN A 118 2.06 5.69 24.88
C GLN A 118 2.10 4.20 24.48
N HIS A 119 1.00 3.67 23.93
CA HIS A 119 1.00 2.33 23.35
C HIS A 119 1.99 2.26 22.17
N LEU A 120 2.62 1.10 21.96
CA LEU A 120 3.63 0.90 20.92
C LEU A 120 3.15 1.38 19.53
N PHE A 121 1.93 1.00 19.14
CA PHE A 121 1.36 1.42 17.86
C PHE A 121 1.06 2.92 17.80
N ALA A 122 0.60 3.54 18.89
CA ALA A 122 0.41 4.99 18.90
C ALA A 122 1.74 5.74 18.74
N GLN A 123 2.80 5.25 19.37
CA GLN A 123 4.14 5.85 19.24
C GLN A 123 4.72 5.66 17.84
N LEU A 124 4.51 4.51 17.20
CA LEU A 124 4.84 4.28 15.79
C LEU A 124 4.07 5.22 14.86
N TRP A 125 2.77 5.42 15.09
CA TRP A 125 1.96 6.39 14.34
C TRP A 125 2.44 7.82 14.54
N LYS A 126 2.79 8.21 15.77
CA LYS A 126 3.41 9.52 16.05
C LYS A 126 4.75 9.71 15.36
N GLU A 127 5.57 8.66 15.25
CA GLU A 127 6.84 8.71 14.52
C GLU A 127 6.59 8.85 13.02
N TYR A 128 5.68 8.05 12.47
CA TYR A 128 5.32 8.12 11.05
C TYR A 128 4.65 9.44 10.69
N ALA A 129 3.82 10.00 11.56
CA ALA A 129 3.14 11.27 11.35
C ALA A 129 4.09 12.48 11.23
N LEU A 130 5.38 12.33 11.53
CA LEU A 130 6.39 13.35 11.19
C LEU A 130 6.48 13.55 9.66
N SER A 131 6.16 12.52 8.89
CA SER A 131 6.06 12.59 7.43
C SER A 131 4.70 13.01 6.92
N ASP A 132 3.65 12.88 7.73
CA ASP A 132 2.30 13.30 7.38
C ASP A 132 1.43 13.46 8.64
N SER A 133 1.24 14.70 9.08
CA SER A 133 0.52 15.00 10.33
C SER A 133 -0.98 14.73 10.28
N ARG A 134 -1.55 14.46 9.09
CA ARG A 134 -2.98 14.15 8.92
C ARG A 134 -3.44 12.95 9.75
N TYR A 135 -2.51 12.05 10.10
CA TYR A 135 -2.74 10.93 11.02
C TYR A 135 -2.91 11.34 12.49
N LEU A 136 -2.57 12.57 12.89
CA LEU A 136 -2.76 13.09 14.25
C LEU A 136 -3.86 14.13 14.37
N THR A 137 -4.35 14.64 13.23
CA THR A 137 -5.44 15.62 13.18
C THR A 137 -6.78 15.01 12.79
N SER A 138 -6.88 13.68 12.71
CA SER A 138 -8.08 12.95 12.30
C SER A 138 -8.62 13.41 10.94
N ASP A 139 -7.72 13.57 9.96
CA ASP A 139 -8.12 13.95 8.61
C ASP A 139 -9.18 12.98 8.04
N PRO A 140 -10.32 13.46 7.53
CA PRO A 140 -11.40 12.61 7.04
C PRO A 140 -11.00 11.70 5.88
N PHE A 141 -10.11 12.18 5.00
CA PHE A 141 -9.63 11.36 3.88
C PHE A 141 -8.76 10.22 4.41
N MET A 142 -7.81 10.51 5.30
CA MET A 142 -6.97 9.49 5.93
C MET A 142 -7.83 8.46 6.69
N LEU A 143 -8.76 8.90 7.53
CA LEU A 143 -9.63 7.97 8.24
C LEU A 143 -10.47 7.10 7.29
N SER A 144 -10.93 7.66 6.17
CA SER A 144 -11.73 6.94 5.17
C SER A 144 -10.90 5.90 4.43
N VAL A 145 -9.72 6.29 3.91
CA VAL A 145 -8.87 5.37 3.13
C VAL A 145 -8.34 4.24 4.02
N GLU A 146 -7.92 4.55 5.25
CA GLU A 146 -7.45 3.54 6.20
C GLU A 146 -8.60 2.64 6.71
N SER A 147 -9.84 3.14 6.77
CA SER A 147 -10.99 2.26 7.07
C SER A 147 -11.20 1.24 5.95
N ILE A 148 -11.08 1.66 4.68
CA ILE A 148 -11.21 0.74 3.54
C ILE A 148 -10.05 -0.26 3.54
N THR A 149 -8.83 0.17 3.84
CA THR A 149 -7.69 -0.76 3.92
C THR A 149 -7.91 -1.82 5.00
N VAL A 150 -8.41 -1.44 6.18
CA VAL A 150 -8.71 -2.36 7.27
C VAL A 150 -9.81 -3.36 6.91
N PHE A 151 -10.95 -2.89 6.41
CA PHE A 151 -12.14 -3.74 6.23
C PHE A 151 -12.17 -4.49 4.89
N VAL A 152 -11.45 -4.01 3.88
CA VAL A 152 -11.48 -4.58 2.52
C VAL A 152 -10.11 -5.11 2.12
N TRP A 153 -9.08 -4.26 2.13
CA TRP A 153 -7.76 -4.64 1.58
C TRP A 153 -7.00 -5.62 2.47
N GLY A 154 -7.07 -5.49 3.79
CA GLY A 154 -6.46 -6.41 4.74
C GLY A 154 -6.98 -7.85 4.61
N PRO A 155 -8.30 -8.08 4.71
CA PRO A 155 -8.89 -9.41 4.49
C PRO A 155 -8.58 -9.96 3.09
N LEU A 156 -8.61 -9.13 2.06
CA LEU A 156 -8.35 -9.57 0.70
C LEU A 156 -6.86 -9.87 0.45
N CYS A 157 -5.92 -9.20 1.14
CA CYS A 157 -4.52 -9.58 1.20
C CYS A 157 -4.35 -11.01 1.77
N PHE A 158 -4.99 -11.32 2.89
CA PHE A 158 -4.95 -12.68 3.44
C PHE A 158 -5.60 -13.71 2.52
N ALA A 159 -6.70 -13.36 1.85
CA ALA A 159 -7.32 -14.24 0.85
C ALA A 159 -6.38 -14.52 -0.34
N CYS A 160 -5.63 -13.52 -0.81
CA CYS A 160 -4.57 -13.71 -1.81
C CYS A 160 -3.47 -14.65 -1.31
N ALA A 161 -3.02 -14.50 -0.06
CA ALA A 161 -2.03 -15.38 0.55
C ALA A 161 -2.54 -16.84 0.62
N VAL A 162 -3.79 -17.06 1.04
CA VAL A 162 -4.42 -18.39 1.04
C VAL A 162 -4.48 -18.96 -0.38
N CYS A 163 -4.92 -18.18 -1.37
CA CYS A 163 -5.00 -18.63 -2.76
C CYS A 163 -3.64 -19.03 -3.34
N ILE A 164 -2.54 -18.43 -2.87
CA ILE A 164 -1.18 -18.82 -3.28
C ILE A 164 -0.83 -20.21 -2.74
N VAL A 165 -1.12 -20.48 -1.46
CA VAL A 165 -0.77 -21.75 -0.82
C VAL A 165 -1.67 -22.89 -1.35
N THR A 166 -2.95 -22.62 -1.58
CA THR A 166 -3.91 -23.62 -2.06
C THR A 166 -3.93 -23.80 -3.58
N ASP A 167 -3.05 -23.12 -4.32
CA ASP A 167 -3.03 -23.06 -5.79
C ASP A 167 -4.41 -22.77 -6.42
N SER A 168 -5.14 -21.83 -5.82
CA SER A 168 -6.51 -21.49 -6.24
C SER A 168 -6.55 -20.80 -7.60
N TYR A 169 -7.54 -21.14 -8.42
CA TYR A 169 -7.82 -20.42 -9.68
C TYR A 169 -8.15 -18.94 -9.46
N LEU A 170 -8.58 -18.57 -8.25
CA LEU A 170 -8.87 -17.18 -7.86
C LEU A 170 -7.62 -16.36 -7.54
N ARG A 171 -6.43 -16.97 -7.46
CA ARG A 171 -5.17 -16.27 -7.15
C ARG A 171 -4.96 -15.02 -8.00
N HIS A 172 -4.97 -15.17 -9.33
CA HIS A 172 -4.68 -14.05 -10.22
C HIS A 172 -5.80 -12.99 -10.28
N PRO A 173 -7.10 -13.37 -10.34
CA PRO A 173 -8.20 -12.41 -10.21
C PRO A 173 -8.12 -11.57 -8.92
N LEU A 174 -7.97 -12.19 -7.75
CA LEU A 174 -7.91 -11.46 -6.48
C LEU A 174 -6.63 -10.62 -6.37
N GLN A 175 -5.50 -11.14 -6.86
CA GLN A 175 -4.24 -10.40 -6.91
C GLN A 175 -4.37 -9.14 -7.79
N ILE A 176 -5.10 -9.19 -8.92
CA ILE A 176 -5.35 -8.00 -9.76
C ILE A 176 -6.14 -6.95 -8.99
N ILE A 177 -7.25 -7.35 -8.34
CA ILE A 177 -8.09 -6.44 -7.55
C ILE A 177 -7.25 -5.77 -6.45
N MET A 178 -6.48 -6.56 -5.71
CA MET A 178 -5.61 -6.05 -4.66
C MET A 178 -4.54 -5.10 -5.17
N CYS A 179 -3.86 -5.46 -6.26
CA CYS A 179 -2.82 -4.61 -6.80
C CYS A 179 -3.38 -3.25 -7.26
N ILE A 180 -4.55 -3.24 -7.88
CA ILE A 180 -5.22 -1.98 -8.26
C ILE A 180 -5.59 -1.18 -7.00
N GLY A 181 -6.11 -1.84 -5.96
CA GLY A 181 -6.42 -1.19 -4.67
C GLY A 181 -5.21 -0.50 -4.06
N HIS A 182 -4.05 -1.17 -3.99
CA HIS A 182 -2.80 -0.58 -3.48
C HIS A 182 -2.31 0.59 -4.34
N LEU A 183 -2.31 0.44 -5.67
CA LEU A 183 -1.90 1.52 -6.59
C LEU A 183 -2.81 2.74 -6.49
N TYR A 184 -4.11 2.50 -6.35
CA TYR A 184 -5.08 3.58 -6.20
C TYR A 184 -4.93 4.28 -4.86
N GLY A 185 -4.79 3.52 -3.76
CA GLY A 185 -4.58 4.06 -2.42
C GLY A 185 -3.33 4.95 -2.34
N VAL A 186 -2.19 4.45 -2.81
CA VAL A 186 -0.93 5.24 -2.77
C VAL A 186 -0.99 6.46 -3.71
N ALA A 187 -1.66 6.35 -4.85
CA ALA A 187 -1.87 7.49 -5.74
C ALA A 187 -2.72 8.58 -5.08
N LEU A 188 -3.83 8.21 -4.42
CA LEU A 188 -4.66 9.16 -3.69
C LEU A 188 -3.94 9.75 -2.48
N TYR A 189 -3.17 8.94 -1.75
CA TYR A 189 -2.37 9.39 -0.61
C TYR A 189 -1.43 10.53 -1.02
N TYR A 190 -0.66 10.33 -2.10
CA TYR A 190 0.23 11.36 -2.63
C TYR A 190 -0.53 12.55 -3.23
N ALA A 191 -1.56 12.28 -4.05
CA ALA A 191 -2.29 13.32 -4.74
C ALA A 191 -2.98 14.28 -3.77
N THR A 192 -3.64 13.77 -2.73
CA THR A 192 -4.36 14.60 -1.75
C THR A 192 -3.42 15.54 -1.01
N SER A 193 -2.29 15.03 -0.50
CA SER A 193 -1.31 15.88 0.20
C SER A 193 -0.71 16.94 -0.73
N LEU A 194 -0.37 16.57 -1.98
CA LEU A 194 0.25 17.50 -2.94
C LEU A 194 -0.74 18.57 -3.39
N ILE A 195 -1.99 18.18 -3.66
CA ILE A 195 -3.07 19.09 -4.03
C ILE A 195 -3.37 20.05 -2.88
N GLU A 196 -3.47 19.55 -1.66
CA GLU A 196 -3.71 20.41 -0.50
C GLU A 196 -2.55 21.37 -0.26
N THR A 197 -1.30 20.91 -0.39
CA THR A 197 -0.11 21.76 -0.31
C THR A 197 -0.14 22.84 -1.40
N HIS A 198 -0.55 22.49 -2.62
CA HIS A 198 -0.66 23.43 -3.73
C HIS A 198 -1.70 24.53 -3.49
N PHE A 199 -2.88 24.19 -2.96
CA PHE A 199 -3.96 25.15 -2.73
C PHE A 199 -3.81 25.97 -1.44
N SER A 200 -3.32 25.35 -0.36
CA SER A 200 -3.22 25.99 0.95
C SER A 200 -1.84 26.58 1.24
N GLY A 201 -0.81 26.17 0.49
CA GLY A 201 0.59 26.48 0.79
C GLY A 201 1.14 25.76 2.03
N ARG A 202 0.37 24.84 2.63
CA ARG A 202 0.74 24.14 3.87
C ARG A 202 1.09 22.69 3.59
N SER A 203 2.31 22.30 3.96
CA SER A 203 2.74 20.90 3.96
C SER A 203 2.35 20.23 5.28
N HIS A 204 1.94 18.97 5.21
CA HIS A 204 1.73 18.10 6.38
C HIS A 204 2.98 17.31 6.78
N SER A 205 3.95 17.23 5.87
CA SER A 205 5.26 16.65 6.14
C SER A 205 6.20 17.70 6.71
N ARG A 206 7.03 17.26 7.65
CA ARG A 206 8.25 17.96 8.03
C ARG A 206 9.19 18.15 6.80
N PRO A 207 9.89 19.28 6.70
CA PRO A 207 10.70 19.63 5.53
C PRO A 207 12.04 18.87 5.44
N GLU A 208 12.48 18.23 6.52
CA GLU A 208 13.74 17.49 6.51
C GLU A 208 13.69 16.29 5.54
N PHE A 209 14.82 16.03 4.89
CA PHE A 209 14.94 14.96 3.88
C PHE A 209 14.45 13.60 4.39
N LEU A 210 14.76 13.28 5.66
CA LEU A 210 14.33 12.03 6.29
C LEU A 210 12.81 11.87 6.26
N TYR A 211 12.06 12.88 6.66
CA TYR A 211 10.61 12.75 6.80
C TYR A 211 9.89 12.79 5.46
N PHE A 212 10.29 13.67 4.55
CA PHE A 212 9.64 13.71 3.24
C PHE A 212 10.10 12.57 2.31
N TRP A 213 11.39 12.37 2.11
CA TRP A 213 11.87 11.42 1.10
C TRP A 213 11.96 10.00 1.61
N VAL A 214 12.41 9.79 2.85
CA VAL A 214 12.53 8.43 3.38
C VAL A 214 11.19 7.94 3.90
N TYR A 215 10.49 8.72 4.72
CA TYR A 215 9.23 8.27 5.33
C TYR A 215 8.07 8.43 4.35
N TYR A 216 7.74 9.66 3.95
CA TYR A 216 6.56 9.93 3.13
C TYR A 216 6.66 9.26 1.75
N VAL A 217 7.76 9.47 1.00
CA VAL A 217 7.93 8.80 -0.31
C VAL A 217 8.43 7.36 -0.15
N GLY A 218 9.53 7.16 0.56
CA GLY A 218 10.26 5.89 0.59
C GLY A 218 9.48 4.73 1.21
N LEU A 219 8.78 4.96 2.33
CA LEU A 219 8.02 3.89 2.98
C LEU A 219 6.75 3.54 2.21
N ASN A 220 6.15 4.46 1.46
CA ASN A 220 4.93 4.17 0.67
C ASN A 220 5.24 3.59 -0.72
N LEU A 221 6.44 3.83 -1.26
CA LEU A 221 6.85 3.38 -2.59
C LEU A 221 6.74 1.86 -2.85
N PRO A 222 6.97 0.95 -1.88
CA PRO A 222 6.75 -0.49 -2.07
C PRO A 222 5.34 -0.84 -2.54
N TRP A 223 4.31 -0.14 -2.05
CA TRP A 223 2.90 -0.29 -2.47
C TRP A 223 2.62 0.27 -3.87
N ALA A 224 3.56 0.99 -4.48
CA ALA A 224 3.51 1.33 -5.90
C ALA A 224 4.24 0.27 -6.76
N ILE A 225 5.46 -0.10 -6.36
CA ILE A 225 6.35 -0.92 -7.20
C ILE A 225 5.90 -2.38 -7.24
N ILE A 226 5.72 -3.01 -6.07
CA ILE A 226 5.43 -4.45 -6.00
C ILE A 226 4.06 -4.76 -6.62
N PRO A 227 2.98 -4.02 -6.30
CA PRO A 227 1.69 -4.18 -6.96
C PRO A 227 1.75 -4.04 -8.48
N THR A 228 2.52 -3.10 -9.02
CA THR A 228 2.69 -2.95 -10.49
C THR A 228 3.29 -4.21 -11.13
N ILE A 229 4.34 -4.76 -10.54
CA ILE A 229 4.99 -6.00 -11.02
C ILE A 229 4.02 -7.18 -10.96
N LEU A 230 3.34 -7.33 -9.82
CA LEU A 230 2.38 -8.40 -9.57
C LEU A 230 1.14 -8.33 -10.47
N LEU A 231 0.67 -7.12 -10.77
CA LEU A 231 -0.44 -6.85 -11.67
C LEU A 231 -0.09 -7.29 -13.09
N GLY A 232 1.05 -6.82 -13.62
CA GLY A 232 1.53 -7.21 -14.95
C GLY A 232 1.76 -8.72 -15.06
N GLY A 233 2.31 -9.34 -14.01
CA GLY A 233 2.51 -10.79 -13.95
C GLY A 233 1.20 -11.59 -13.99
N SER A 234 0.17 -11.13 -13.27
CA SER A 234 -1.14 -11.79 -13.25
C SER A 234 -1.88 -11.65 -14.57
N ILE A 235 -1.91 -10.44 -15.15
CA ILE A 235 -2.53 -10.18 -16.46
C ILE A 235 -1.89 -11.06 -17.54
N ARG A 236 -0.55 -11.09 -17.62
CA ARG A 236 0.17 -11.93 -18.59
C ARG A 236 -0.12 -13.41 -18.40
N THR A 237 -0.30 -13.87 -17.16
CA THR A 237 -0.57 -15.27 -16.87
C THR A 237 -1.99 -15.66 -17.29
N ILE A 238 -2.99 -14.84 -16.97
CA ILE A 238 -4.37 -15.04 -17.41
C ILE A 238 -4.44 -15.04 -18.94
N ALA A 239 -3.86 -14.03 -19.61
CA ALA A 239 -3.88 -13.93 -21.07
C ALA A 239 -3.25 -15.14 -21.77
N ARG A 240 -2.11 -15.64 -21.27
CA ARG A 240 -1.48 -16.87 -21.79
C ARG A 240 -2.37 -18.09 -21.62
N LYS A 241 -2.97 -18.28 -20.44
CA LYS A 241 -3.86 -19.44 -20.18
C LYS A 241 -5.10 -19.39 -21.08
N LEU A 242 -5.71 -18.22 -21.26
CA LEU A 242 -6.86 -18.04 -22.16
C LEU A 242 -6.51 -18.32 -23.63
N LYS A 243 -5.32 -17.88 -24.08
CA LYS A 243 -4.83 -18.19 -25.44
C LYS A 243 -4.69 -19.68 -25.67
N ILE A 244 -4.07 -20.40 -24.73
CA ILE A 244 -3.92 -21.87 -24.79
C ILE A 244 -5.29 -22.56 -24.83
N LEU A 245 -6.22 -22.14 -23.97
CA LEU A 245 -7.57 -22.69 -23.95
C LEU A 245 -8.29 -22.51 -25.30
N ASN A 246 -8.13 -21.34 -25.92
CA ASN A 246 -8.69 -21.09 -27.25
C ASN A 246 -8.07 -21.99 -28.32
N THR A 247 -6.75 -22.17 -28.32
CA THR A 247 -6.06 -23.08 -29.24
C THR A 247 -6.54 -24.53 -29.09
N ILE A 248 -6.69 -25.00 -27.84
CA ILE A 248 -7.21 -26.35 -27.57
C ILE A 248 -8.65 -26.48 -28.07
N LYS A 249 -9.50 -25.48 -27.80
CA LYS A 249 -10.89 -25.46 -28.25
C LYS A 249 -11.00 -25.56 -29.78
N VAL A 250 -10.21 -24.78 -30.52
CA VAL A 250 -10.17 -24.81 -31.99
C VAL A 250 -9.66 -26.17 -32.49
N GLY A 251 -8.61 -26.72 -31.87
CA GLY A 251 -8.08 -28.04 -32.22
C GLY A 251 -9.11 -29.16 -32.04
N LEU A 252 -9.83 -29.15 -30.92
CA LEU A 252 -10.91 -30.11 -30.63
C LEU A 252 -12.06 -30.00 -31.63
N GLN A 253 -12.48 -28.78 -31.97
CA GLN A 253 -13.50 -28.55 -33.00
C GLN A 253 -13.05 -29.08 -34.37
N GLY A 254 -11.80 -28.83 -34.76
CA GLY A 254 -11.24 -29.35 -36.00
C GLY A 254 -11.12 -30.88 -36.01
N PHE A 255 -10.83 -31.51 -34.88
CA PHE A 255 -10.82 -32.97 -34.75
C PHE A 255 -12.22 -33.56 -34.90
N GLN A 256 -13.22 -32.99 -34.21
CA GLN A 256 -14.62 -33.42 -34.31
C GLN A 256 -15.16 -33.26 -35.74
N ALA A 257 -14.83 -32.16 -36.42
CA ALA A 257 -15.23 -31.91 -37.79
C ALA A 257 -14.60 -32.91 -38.79
N ARG A 258 -13.42 -33.47 -38.49
CA ARG A 258 -12.78 -34.52 -39.32
C ARG A 258 -13.36 -35.91 -39.08
N GLN A 259 -13.98 -36.17 -37.92
CA GLN A 259 -14.55 -37.49 -37.60
C GLN A 259 -16.01 -37.68 -38.05
N GLY A 260 -16.77 -36.62 -38.31
CA GLY A 260 -17.98 -36.74 -39.15
C GLY A 260 -17.59 -36.52 -40.62
N PRO A 261 -18.13 -37.21 -41.65
CA PRO A 261 -19.15 -38.27 -41.74
C PRO A 261 -18.61 -39.69 -42.02
N GLU A 262 -17.33 -39.99 -41.77
CA GLU A 262 -16.77 -41.34 -42.02
C GLU A 262 -17.29 -42.42 -41.06
N VAL A 263 -17.52 -42.09 -39.79
CA VAL A 263 -18.08 -43.02 -38.78
C VAL A 263 -19.53 -43.41 -39.09
N VAL A 264 -20.27 -42.55 -39.80
CA VAL A 264 -21.64 -42.86 -40.27
C VAL A 264 -21.62 -43.77 -41.51
N LYS A 265 -20.53 -43.81 -42.29
CA LYS A 265 -20.40 -44.71 -43.45
C LYS A 265 -19.92 -46.10 -43.05
N GLU A 266 -19.04 -46.25 -42.08
CA GLU A 266 -18.61 -47.58 -41.60
C GLU A 266 -19.73 -48.32 -40.86
N SER A 267 -20.52 -47.64 -40.02
CA SER A 267 -21.68 -48.26 -39.35
C SER A 267 -22.82 -48.64 -40.31
N ARG A 268 -22.89 -48.04 -41.50
CA ARG A 268 -23.85 -48.38 -42.57
C ARG A 268 -23.37 -49.47 -43.53
N LYS A 269 -22.06 -49.75 -43.60
CA LYS A 269 -21.51 -50.88 -44.37
C LYS A 269 -21.41 -52.17 -43.57
N ALA A 270 -21.49 -52.09 -42.24
CA ALA A 270 -21.48 -53.23 -41.32
C ALA A 270 -22.89 -53.73 -40.93
N ARG A 271 -23.95 -53.19 -41.52
CA ARG A 271 -25.35 -53.63 -41.40
C ARG A 271 -25.86 -54.07 -42.75
#